data_AF-A0A955A7D5-F1
#
_entry.id   AF-A0A955A7D5-F1
#
_cell.length_a   1.000
_cell.length_b   1.000
_cell.length_c   1.000
_cell.angle_alpha   90.00
_cell.angle_beta   90.00
_cell.angle_gamma   90.00
#
_symmetry.space_group_name_H-M   'P 1'
#
loop_
_entity.id
_entity.type
_entity.pdbx_description
1 polymer ?
#
loop_
_entity_poly.entity_id
_entity_poly.type
_entity_poly.pdbx_seq_one_letter_code
_entity_poly.pdbx_strand_id
1 'polypeptide(L)'
;MTKQIRGQRCVPALLLLLGLMQTGCRSLWPDVAHPGDARSQRSRAVMHDPYPDPALAPTVEGGRPPGFEVPYHEPKKSRVYSDLYSPPGY
;
A
#
# COMPACT_ATOMS: atom_id res chain seq x y z
N MET A 1 53.33 22.34 8.76
CA MET A 1 53.15 20.88 8.88
C MET A 1 51.90 20.60 9.72
N THR A 2 50.74 20.45 9.09
CA THR A 2 49.48 20.10 9.77
C THR A 2 49.40 18.58 9.93
N LYS A 3 49.51 18.09 11.18
CA LYS A 3 49.28 16.69 11.53
C LYS A 3 47.81 16.34 11.24
N GLN A 4 47.56 15.64 10.14
CA GLN A 4 46.28 15.00 9.87
C GLN A 4 45.97 13.97 10.95
N ILE A 5 44.98 14.26 11.79
CA ILE A 5 44.54 13.40 12.88
C ILE A 5 43.74 12.25 12.25
N ARG A 6 44.23 11.01 12.44
CA ARG A 6 43.64 9.78 11.88
C ARG A 6 42.12 9.65 12.08
N GLY A 7 41.56 10.24 13.13
CA GLY A 7 40.12 10.21 13.43
C GLY A 7 39.24 11.11 12.54
N GLN A 8 39.81 12.07 11.81
CA GLN A 8 39.06 13.06 11.03
C GLN A 8 38.47 12.49 9.74
N ARG A 9 38.97 11.34 9.28
CA ARG A 9 38.49 10.64 8.06
C ARG A 9 37.34 9.67 8.35
N CYS A 10 37.17 9.24 9.60
CA CYS A 10 36.13 8.28 9.99
C CYS A 10 34.77 8.96 10.22
N VAL A 11 34.76 10.21 10.70
CA VAL A 11 33.53 10.98 10.95
C VAL A 11 32.65 11.15 9.69
N PRO A 12 33.17 11.60 8.53
CA PRO A 12 32.33 11.74 7.34
C PRO A 12 31.81 10.38 6.83
N ALA A 13 32.61 9.32 6.94
CA ALA A 13 32.18 7.96 6.56
C ALA A 13 31.05 7.44 7.47
N LEU A 14 31.13 7.72 8.78
CA LEU A 14 30.09 7.34 9.73
C LEU A 14 28.78 8.10 9.48
N LEU A 15 28.86 9.41 9.21
CA LEU A 15 27.69 10.24 8.89
C LEU A 15 27.02 9.81 7.58
N LEU A 16 27.82 9.44 6.56
CA LEU A 16 27.31 8.93 5.30
C LEU A 16 26.56 7.59 5.48
N LEU A 17 27.13 6.66 6.26
CA LEU A 17 26.50 5.39 6.58
C LEU A 17 25.19 5.58 7.38
N LEU A 18 25.17 6.50 8.35
CA LEU A 18 23.94 6.82 9.10
C LEU A 18 22.85 7.42 8.20
N GLY A 19 23.23 8.26 7.23
CA GLY A 19 22.30 8.87 6.28
C GLY A 19 21.64 7.84 5.35
N LEU A 20 22.40 6.85 4.88
CA LEU A 20 21.90 5.77 4.03
C LEU A 20 20.93 4.82 4.76
N MET A 21 21.03 4.70 6.10
CA MET A 21 20.06 3.93 6.88
C MET A 21 18.69 4.61 6.98
N GLN A 22 18.59 5.92 6.71
CA GLN A 22 17.32 6.64 6.74
C GLN A 22 16.54 6.59 5.42
N THR A 23 17.14 6.11 4.33
CA THR A 23 16.45 5.99 3.02
C THR A 23 15.65 4.68 2.88
N GLY A 24 15.36 3.98 3.99
CA GLY A 24 14.67 2.69 4.00
C GLY A 24 13.18 2.74 4.36
N CYS A 25 12.39 1.92 3.66
CA CYS A 25 11.07 1.33 3.99
C CYS A 25 9.92 2.20 4.54
N ARG A 26 9.93 3.54 4.46
CA ARG A 26 8.75 4.34 4.86
C ARG A 26 7.46 3.96 4.10
N SER A 27 7.55 3.45 2.88
CA SER A 27 6.38 3.16 2.03
C SER A 27 5.73 1.77 2.21
N LEU A 28 6.26 0.91 3.09
CA LEU A 28 5.76 -0.48 3.22
C LEU A 28 4.65 -0.65 4.27
N TRP A 29 4.42 0.36 5.13
CA TRP A 29 3.44 0.27 6.22
C TRP A 29 2.22 1.13 5.93
N PRO A 30 1.00 0.62 6.19
CA PRO A 30 -0.21 1.42 6.07
C PRO A 30 -0.21 2.56 7.09
N ASP A 31 -0.73 3.73 6.69
CA ASP A 31 -0.93 4.84 7.62
C ASP A 31 -2.08 4.51 8.58
N VAL A 32 -1.71 4.08 9.79
CA VAL A 32 -2.68 3.75 10.85
C VAL A 32 -3.25 4.99 11.54
N ALA A 33 -2.58 6.15 11.44
CA ALA A 33 -3.05 7.39 12.04
C ALA A 33 -4.07 8.11 11.14
N HIS A 34 -3.90 8.00 9.81
CA HIS A 34 -4.78 8.61 8.83
C HIS A 34 -5.15 7.61 7.71
N PRO A 35 -6.04 6.65 7.99
CA PRO A 35 -6.40 5.59 7.02
C PRO A 35 -7.23 6.11 5.82
N GLY A 36 -7.57 7.40 5.78
CA GLY A 36 -8.44 8.02 4.78
C GLY A 36 -9.92 7.83 5.07
N ASP A 37 -10.78 8.35 4.18
CA ASP A 37 -12.24 8.25 4.33
C ASP A 37 -12.76 6.83 4.00
N ALA A 38 -13.95 6.50 4.53
CA ALA A 38 -14.54 5.17 4.36
C ALA A 38 -14.82 4.79 2.90
N ARG A 39 -15.11 5.77 2.02
CA ARG A 39 -15.37 5.51 0.60
C ARG A 39 -14.07 5.10 -0.11
N SER A 40 -12.98 5.80 0.15
CA SER A 40 -11.64 5.48 -0.35
C SER A 40 -11.14 4.12 0.18
N GLN A 41 -11.38 3.83 1.45
CA GLN A 41 -11.05 2.52 2.01
C GLN A 41 -11.83 1.40 1.34
N ARG A 42 -13.14 1.59 1.12
CA ARG A 42 -13.99 0.59 0.46
C ARG A 42 -13.59 0.37 -1.01
N SER A 43 -13.26 1.43 -1.75
CA SER A 43 -12.82 1.30 -3.14
C SER A 43 -11.52 0.50 -3.26
N ARG A 44 -10.56 0.74 -2.36
CA ARG A 44 -9.31 -0.03 -2.26
C ARG A 44 -9.57 -1.48 -1.89
N ALA A 45 -10.46 -1.74 -0.94
CA ALA A 45 -10.81 -3.10 -0.51
C ALA A 45 -11.40 -3.94 -1.65
N VAL A 46 -12.18 -3.32 -2.55
CA VAL A 46 -12.66 -4.01 -3.76
C VAL A 46 -11.52 -4.22 -4.76
N MET A 47 -10.72 -3.18 -5.03
CA MET A 47 -9.68 -3.25 -6.07
C MET A 47 -8.58 -4.26 -5.72
N HIS A 48 -8.24 -4.38 -4.44
CA HIS A 48 -7.20 -5.25 -3.92
C HIS A 48 -7.79 -6.39 -3.08
N ASP A 49 -8.85 -7.03 -3.60
CA ASP A 49 -9.46 -8.20 -2.98
C ASP A 49 -8.52 -9.42 -3.07
N PRO A 50 -8.07 -10.00 -1.94
CA PRO A 50 -7.19 -11.17 -1.95
C PRO A 50 -7.94 -12.50 -2.17
N TYR A 51 -9.27 -12.50 -2.11
CA TYR A 51 -10.07 -13.71 -2.26
C TYR A 51 -10.27 -14.05 -3.73
N PRO A 52 -10.18 -15.33 -4.11
CA PRO A 52 -10.38 -15.74 -5.49
C PRO A 52 -11.81 -15.48 -5.94
N ASP A 53 -11.98 -15.39 -7.25
CA ASP A 53 -13.28 -15.35 -7.90
C ASP A 53 -14.02 -16.68 -7.67
N PRO A 54 -15.26 -16.68 -7.17
CA PRO A 54 -16.06 -17.90 -7.04
C PRO A 54 -16.31 -18.63 -8.37
N ALA A 55 -16.14 -17.95 -9.52
CA ALA A 55 -16.17 -18.59 -10.83
C ALA A 55 -14.90 -19.42 -11.14
N LEU A 56 -13.78 -19.13 -10.46
CA LEU A 56 -12.47 -19.74 -10.71
C LEU A 56 -12.02 -20.71 -9.62
N ALA A 57 -12.53 -20.55 -8.40
CA ALA A 57 -12.20 -21.39 -7.26
C ALA A 57 -13.42 -21.55 -6.32
N PRO A 58 -13.43 -22.56 -5.43
CA PRO A 58 -14.46 -22.70 -4.43
C PRO A 58 -14.59 -21.44 -3.55
N THR A 59 -15.82 -21.10 -3.20
CA THR A 59 -16.12 -19.98 -2.30
C THR A 59 -15.49 -20.20 -0.92
N VAL A 60 -14.80 -19.18 -0.41
CA VAL A 60 -14.28 -19.18 0.96
C VAL A 60 -15.37 -18.68 1.91
N GLU A 61 -16.21 -19.60 2.39
CA GLU A 61 -17.29 -19.29 3.33
C GLU A 61 -16.76 -18.75 4.66
N GLY A 62 -17.34 -17.64 5.14
CA GLY A 62 -16.93 -16.98 6.38
C GLY A 62 -15.53 -16.36 6.37
N GLY A 63 -14.78 -16.49 5.27
CA GLY A 63 -13.45 -15.90 5.15
C GLY A 63 -13.49 -14.41 4.89
N ARG A 64 -14.43 -13.94 4.06
CA ARG A 64 -14.55 -12.53 3.65
C ARG A 64 -15.13 -11.65 4.78
N PRO A 65 -14.71 -10.38 4.90
CA PRO A 65 -15.29 -9.44 5.85
C PRO A 65 -16.78 -9.14 5.57
N PRO A 66 -17.55 -8.73 6.60
CA PRO A 66 -18.94 -8.33 6.44
C PRO A 66 -19.14 -7.20 5.42
N GLY A 67 -20.11 -7.35 4.51
CA GLY A 67 -20.40 -6.41 3.42
C GLY A 67 -19.50 -6.53 2.18
N PHE A 68 -18.61 -7.52 2.15
CA PHE A 68 -17.70 -7.86 1.03
C PHE A 68 -17.77 -9.36 0.66
N GLU A 69 -18.79 -10.07 1.13
CA GLU A 69 -19.00 -11.50 0.93
C GLU A 69 -19.18 -11.83 -0.55
N VAL A 70 -19.85 -10.94 -1.28
CA VAL A 70 -20.15 -11.11 -2.70
C VAL A 70 -19.26 -10.15 -3.50
N PRO A 71 -18.34 -10.66 -4.34
CA PRO A 71 -17.56 -9.83 -5.23
C PRO A 71 -18.46 -9.18 -6.30
N TYR A 72 -17.97 -8.13 -6.95
CA TYR A 72 -18.74 -7.50 -8.02
C TYR A 72 -19.06 -8.49 -9.15
N HIS A 73 -20.27 -8.35 -9.71
CA HIS A 73 -20.65 -9.09 -10.91
C HIS A 73 -19.71 -8.76 -12.09
N GLU A 74 -19.53 -9.71 -12.99
CA GLU A 74 -18.60 -9.61 -14.13
C GLU A 74 -18.72 -8.31 -14.96
N PRO A 75 -19.93 -7.81 -15.29
CA PRO A 75 -20.07 -6.55 -16.01
C PRO A 75 -19.55 -5.33 -15.25
N LYS A 76 -19.55 -5.38 -13.91
CA LYS A 76 -19.00 -4.31 -13.07
C LYS A 76 -17.49 -4.48 -12.92
N LYS A 77 -16.98 -5.72 -12.78
CA LYS A 77 -15.54 -6.01 -12.69
C LYS A 77 -14.74 -5.36 -13.82
N SER A 78 -15.23 -5.46 -15.06
CA SER A 78 -14.58 -4.84 -16.24
C SER A 78 -14.50 -3.31 -16.18
N ARG A 79 -15.31 -2.68 -15.32
CA ARG A 79 -15.40 -1.23 -15.15
C ARG A 79 -15.02 -0.74 -13.76
N VAL A 80 -14.55 -1.61 -12.85
CA VAL A 80 -14.23 -1.26 -11.45
C VAL A 80 -13.31 -0.04 -11.37
N TYR A 81 -12.29 0.02 -12.23
CA TYR A 81 -11.38 1.16 -12.27
C TYR A 81 -12.08 2.46 -12.63
N SER A 82 -12.90 2.46 -13.68
CA SER A 82 -13.68 3.62 -14.12
C SER A 82 -14.72 4.02 -13.08
N ASP A 83 -15.47 3.07 -12.52
CA ASP A 83 -16.60 3.39 -11.63
C ASP A 83 -16.13 3.86 -10.24
N LEU A 84 -14.94 3.45 -9.79
CA LEU A 84 -14.36 3.87 -8.49
C LEU A 84 -13.47 5.11 -8.57
N TYR A 85 -12.88 5.40 -9.73
CA TYR A 85 -11.93 6.50 -9.92
C TYR A 85 -12.48 7.64 -10.79
N SER A 86 -13.62 7.46 -11.47
CA SER A 86 -14.27 8.56 -12.20
C SER A 86 -14.75 9.63 -11.22
N PRO A 87 -14.32 10.89 -11.38
CA PRO A 87 -14.92 12.00 -10.65
C PRO A 87 -16.41 12.11 -11.03
N PRO A 88 -17.29 12.51 -10.09
CA PRO A 88 -18.68 12.73 -10.43
C PRO A 88 -18.79 13.89 -11.41
N GLY A 89 -19.19 13.61 -12.66
CA GLY A 89 -19.68 14.63 -13.60
C GLY A 89 -18.85 14.92 -14.85
N TYR A 90 -18.52 13.90 -15.64
CA TYR A 90 -18.35 14.04 -17.10
C TYR A 90 -19.09 12.93 -17.82
#